data_AF-A0A7C6M1G5-F1
#
_entry.id   AF-A0A7C6M1G5-F1
#
_cell.length_a   1.000
_cell.length_b   1.000
_cell.length_c   1.000
_cell.angle_alpha   90.00
_cell.angle_beta   90.00
_cell.angle_gamma   90.00
#
_symmetry.space_group_name_H-M   'P 1'
#
loop_
_entity.id
_entity.type
_entity.pdbx_description
1 polymer ?
#
loop_
_entity_poly.entity_id
_entity_poly.type
_entity_poly.pdbx_seq_one_letter_code
_entity_poly.pdbx_strand_id
1 'polypeptide(L)'
;MSNHKQIEIKGARVNNLKGIDVIIPRNTFTVITGLSGSGKSSLAFDTLYAEGQRRYVESLSAYARQFLGRMNKPECDSITGIPPAIAIEQRVNTRNPRSTVGTSTEIYEYMRLLYARVGKTISPISGEEVKRHYVHDVVEKMQEYREGTRMAVMARVQL
;
A
#
# COMPACT_ATOMS: atom_id res chain seq x y z
N MET A 1 -23.46 -16.74 5.54
CA MET A 1 -23.03 -15.79 4.49
C MET A 1 -24.13 -15.76 3.44
N SER A 2 -24.74 -14.61 3.15
CA SER A 2 -25.85 -14.59 2.18
C SER A 2 -25.34 -14.98 0.80
N ASN A 3 -25.98 -16.00 0.23
CA ASN A 3 -25.62 -16.63 -1.02
C ASN A 3 -26.12 -15.78 -2.22
N HIS A 4 -25.81 -14.48 -2.22
CA HIS A 4 -26.17 -13.61 -3.33
C HIS A 4 -25.32 -14.01 -4.53
N LYS A 5 -25.99 -14.55 -5.56
CA LYS A 5 -25.39 -14.90 -6.85
C LYS A 5 -25.10 -13.68 -7.73
N GLN A 6 -25.63 -12.51 -7.37
CA GLN A 6 -25.55 -11.28 -8.16
C GLN A 6 -25.47 -10.04 -7.26
N ILE A 7 -24.94 -8.97 -7.83
CA ILE A 7 -24.98 -7.61 -7.30
C ILE A 7 -26.18 -6.94 -7.96
N GLU A 8 -27.09 -6.38 -7.15
CA GLU A 8 -28.25 -5.66 -7.66
C GLU A 8 -28.14 -4.19 -7.28
N ILE A 9 -28.31 -3.33 -8.26
CA ILE A 9 -28.28 -1.87 -8.13
C ILE A 9 -29.65 -1.37 -8.57
N LYS A 10 -30.29 -0.56 -7.73
CA LYS A 10 -31.58 0.05 -7.99
C LYS A 10 -31.48 1.56 -7.97
N GLY A 11 -31.99 2.20 -9.03
CA GLY A 11 -32.10 3.64 -9.16
C GLY A 11 -30.77 4.39 -9.02
N ALA A 12 -29.69 3.92 -9.64
CA ALA A 12 -28.40 4.63 -9.57
C ALA A 12 -28.47 5.99 -10.30
N ARG A 13 -28.12 7.05 -9.58
CA ARG A 13 -28.22 8.46 -10.00
C ARG A 13 -26.90 9.24 -9.86
N VAL A 14 -25.81 8.56 -9.54
CA VAL A 14 -24.49 9.18 -9.40
C VAL A 14 -24.08 9.88 -10.70
N ASN A 15 -23.66 11.15 -10.61
CA ASN A 15 -23.29 12.00 -11.74
C ASN A 15 -24.41 12.12 -12.79
N ASN A 16 -24.19 11.58 -13.99
CA ASN A 16 -25.14 11.65 -15.10
C ASN A 16 -25.98 10.37 -15.28
N LEU A 17 -25.89 9.42 -14.35
CA LEU A 17 -26.75 8.23 -14.36
C LEU A 17 -28.22 8.62 -14.20
N LYS A 18 -29.10 8.00 -15.00
CA LYS A 18 -30.50 8.39 -15.13
C LYS A 18 -31.45 7.52 -14.30
N GLY A 19 -31.06 7.19 -13.07
CA GLY A 19 -31.86 6.30 -12.20
C GLY A 19 -31.89 4.87 -12.74
N ILE A 20 -30.73 4.35 -13.14
CA ILE A 20 -30.64 3.05 -13.80
C ILE A 20 -30.68 1.89 -12.80
N ASP A 21 -31.30 0.80 -13.22
CA ASP A 21 -31.27 -0.49 -12.54
C ASP A 21 -30.28 -1.42 -13.25
N VAL A 22 -29.39 -2.06 -12.48
CA VAL A 22 -28.35 -2.94 -13.02
C VAL A 22 -28.22 -4.19 -12.17
N ILE A 23 -28.12 -5.34 -12.84
CA ILE A 23 -27.82 -6.63 -12.21
C ILE A 23 -26.48 -7.13 -12.77
N ILE A 24 -25.53 -7.42 -11.88
CA ILE A 24 -24.21 -7.91 -12.24
C ILE A 24 -24.01 -9.29 -11.61
N PRO A 25 -23.82 -10.36 -12.41
CA PRO A 25 -23.51 -11.68 -11.84
C PRO A 25 -22.18 -11.64 -11.07
N ARG A 26 -22.13 -12.37 -9.95
CA ARG A 26 -20.87 -12.50 -9.18
C ARG A 26 -20.01 -13.62 -9.75
N ASN A 27 -18.72 -13.55 -9.42
CA ASN A 27 -17.72 -14.55 -9.84
C ASN A 27 -17.58 -14.68 -11.37
N THR A 28 -17.88 -13.60 -12.08
CA THR A 28 -17.73 -13.51 -13.54
C THR A 28 -16.83 -12.34 -13.90
N PHE A 29 -16.17 -12.45 -15.05
CA PHE A 29 -15.49 -11.32 -15.65
C PHE A 29 -16.50 -10.44 -16.40
N THR A 30 -16.99 -9.39 -15.72
CA THR A 30 -17.98 -8.46 -16.28
C THR A 30 -17.29 -7.22 -16.86
N VAL A 31 -17.63 -6.88 -18.11
CA VAL A 31 -17.12 -5.70 -18.79
C VAL A 31 -18.24 -4.67 -18.93
N ILE A 32 -17.97 -3.43 -18.49
CA ILE A 32 -18.87 -2.28 -18.71
C ILE A 32 -18.33 -1.50 -19.92
N THR A 33 -19.13 -1.42 -20.99
CA THR A 33 -18.75 -0.76 -22.25
C THR A 33 -19.73 0.37 -22.60
N GLY A 34 -19.36 1.21 -23.58
CA GLY A 34 -20.14 2.36 -24.03
C GLY A 34 -19.29 3.58 -24.39
N LEU A 35 -19.91 4.55 -25.07
CA LEU A 35 -19.27 5.80 -25.53
C LEU A 35 -18.68 6.62 -24.38
N SER A 36 -17.67 7.45 -24.66
CA SER A 36 -17.15 8.39 -23.65
C SER A 36 -18.26 9.25 -23.07
N GLY A 37 -18.24 9.48 -21.75
CA GLY A 37 -19.32 10.20 -21.05
C GLY A 37 -20.61 9.41 -20.79
N SER A 38 -20.74 8.15 -21.22
CA SER A 38 -21.97 7.35 -21.01
C SER A 38 -22.26 6.95 -19.55
N GLY A 39 -21.43 7.37 -18.58
CA GLY A 39 -21.61 7.03 -17.16
C GLY A 39 -20.93 5.73 -16.70
N LYS A 40 -20.06 5.11 -17.51
CA LYS A 40 -19.33 3.88 -17.14
C LYS A 40 -18.53 4.05 -15.85
N SER A 41 -17.72 5.11 -15.78
CA SER A 41 -16.89 5.39 -14.60
C SER A 41 -17.76 5.74 -13.39
N SER A 42 -18.87 6.46 -13.61
CA SER A 42 -19.85 6.76 -12.55
C SER A 42 -20.45 5.49 -11.95
N LEU A 43 -20.76 4.49 -12.79
CA LEU A 43 -21.28 3.20 -12.33
C LEU A 43 -20.18 2.35 -11.66
N ALA A 44 -19.00 2.25 -12.26
CA ALA A 44 -17.93 1.38 -11.80
C ALA A 44 -17.20 1.90 -10.54
N PHE A 45 -16.76 3.15 -10.57
CA PHE A 45 -15.94 3.74 -9.51
C PHE A 45 -16.80 4.49 -8.48
N ASP A 46 -17.64 5.41 -8.95
CA ASP A 46 -18.38 6.30 -8.04
C ASP A 46 -19.61 5.65 -7.41
N THR A 47 -20.07 4.50 -7.94
CA THR A 47 -21.21 3.74 -7.40
C THR A 47 -20.76 2.41 -6.80
N LEU A 48 -20.27 1.48 -7.63
CA LEU A 48 -19.91 0.13 -7.18
C LEU A 48 -18.72 0.13 -6.23
N TYR A 49 -17.58 0.69 -6.63
CA TYR A 49 -16.41 0.74 -5.76
C TYR A 49 -16.66 1.55 -4.48
N ALA A 50 -17.28 2.72 -4.61
CA ALA A 50 -17.66 3.55 -3.46
C ALA A 50 -18.50 2.77 -2.43
N GLU A 51 -19.54 2.06 -2.88
CA GLU A 51 -20.37 1.26 -1.96
C GLU A 51 -19.62 0.05 -1.39
N GLY A 52 -18.83 -0.66 -2.21
CA GLY A 52 -18.08 -1.83 -1.77
C GLY A 52 -17.03 -1.49 -0.71
N GLN A 53 -16.30 -0.40 -0.89
CA GLN A 53 -15.34 0.08 0.09
C GLN A 53 -16.04 0.69 1.32
N ARG A 54 -17.17 1.40 1.17
CA ARG A 54 -17.98 1.88 2.31
C ARG A 54 -18.41 0.73 3.23
N ARG A 55 -18.96 -0.35 2.66
CA ARG A 55 -19.37 -1.54 3.43
C ARG A 55 -18.21 -2.24 4.11
N TYR A 56 -17.04 -2.29 3.44
CA TYR A 56 -15.84 -2.84 4.05
C TYR A 56 -15.44 -2.04 5.29
N VAL A 57 -15.39 -0.71 5.20
CA VAL A 57 -15.11 0.18 6.33
C VAL A 57 -16.16 0.04 7.45
N GLU A 58 -17.43 -0.13 7.11
CA GLU A 58 -18.51 -0.36 8.08
C GLU A 58 -18.39 -1.68 8.83
N SER A 59 -17.72 -2.68 8.26
CA SER A 59 -17.45 -3.96 8.92
C SER A 59 -16.27 -3.92 9.90
N LEU A 60 -15.50 -2.83 9.92
CA LEU A 60 -14.36 -2.65 10.82
C LEU A 60 -14.79 -2.15 12.22
N SER A 61 -13.87 -2.30 13.19
CA SER A 61 -14.09 -1.86 14.57
C SER A 61 -14.46 -0.37 14.64
N ALA A 62 -15.23 0.02 15.66
CA ALA A 62 -15.62 1.41 15.88
C ALA A 62 -14.39 2.34 15.97
N TYR A 63 -13.29 1.85 16.52
CA TYR A 63 -12.00 2.54 16.58
C TYR A 63 -11.39 2.76 15.18
N ALA A 64 -11.34 1.72 14.34
CA ALA A 64 -10.78 1.83 12.99
C ALA A 64 -11.58 2.82 12.12
N ARG A 65 -12.91 2.88 12.30
CA ARG A 65 -13.79 3.84 11.60
C ARG A 65 -13.49 5.30 11.93
N GLN A 66 -12.83 5.61 13.04
CA GLN A 66 -12.45 6.98 13.38
C GLN A 66 -11.33 7.53 12.48
N PHE A 67 -10.45 6.65 11.98
CA PHE A 67 -9.31 7.01 11.13
C PHE A 67 -9.59 6.86 9.63
N LEU A 68 -10.64 6.13 9.28
CA LEU A 68 -11.04 5.91 7.90
C LEU A 68 -12.01 7.02 7.50
N GLY A 69 -11.64 7.78 6.47
CA GLY A 69 -12.48 8.85 5.93
C GLY A 69 -13.90 8.33 5.65
N ARG A 70 -14.91 9.10 6.04
CA ARG A 70 -16.31 8.79 5.70
C ARG A 70 -16.45 8.89 4.19
N MET A 71 -16.61 7.76 3.52
CA MET A 71 -16.99 7.77 2.11
C MET A 71 -18.47 8.09 1.99
N ASN A 72 -18.78 9.02 1.08
CA ASN A 72 -20.17 9.38 0.81
C ASN A 72 -20.90 8.16 0.24
N LYS A 73 -22.10 7.91 0.76
CA LYS A 73 -22.98 6.89 0.19
C LYS A 73 -23.34 7.31 -1.24
N PRO A 74 -23.18 6.44 -2.25
CA PRO A 74 -23.54 6.78 -3.61
C PRO A 74 -25.05 7.01 -3.74
N GLU A 75 -25.42 7.92 -4.63
CA GLU A 75 -26.82 8.25 -4.90
C GLU A 75 -27.50 7.10 -5.66
N CYS A 76 -28.19 6.24 -4.91
CA CYS A 76 -28.95 5.10 -5.41
C CYS A 76 -30.07 4.73 -4.41
N ASP A 77 -31.09 4.01 -4.87
CA ASP A 77 -32.18 3.56 -3.99
C ASP A 77 -31.71 2.39 -3.12
N SER A 78 -31.07 1.40 -3.75
CA SER A 78 -30.42 0.32 -3.01
C SER A 78 -29.31 -0.34 -3.84
N ILE A 79 -28.33 -0.89 -3.13
CA ILE A 79 -27.36 -1.82 -3.67
C ILE A 79 -27.39 -3.06 -2.79
N THR A 80 -27.38 -4.26 -3.34
CA THR A 80 -27.33 -5.51 -2.55
C THR A 80 -26.33 -6.48 -3.17
N GLY A 81 -25.87 -7.46 -2.39
CA GLY A 81 -24.93 -8.48 -2.88
C GLY A 81 -23.50 -7.99 -3.20
N ILE A 82 -23.15 -6.73 -2.92
CA ILE A 82 -21.82 -6.20 -3.23
C ILE A 82 -20.75 -6.69 -2.21
N PRO A 83 -19.63 -7.29 -2.65
CA PRO A 83 -18.48 -7.60 -1.78
C PRO A 83 -17.66 -6.35 -1.43
N PRO A 84 -16.70 -6.45 -0.50
CA PRO A 84 -15.58 -5.51 -0.44
C PRO A 84 -14.96 -5.33 -1.82
N ALA A 85 -14.70 -4.08 -2.21
CA ALA A 85 -14.23 -3.73 -3.54
C ALA A 85 -12.83 -3.12 -3.49
N ILE A 86 -12.03 -3.41 -4.52
CA ILE A 86 -10.71 -2.81 -4.77
C ILE A 86 -10.76 -2.18 -6.16
N ALA A 87 -10.48 -0.88 -6.26
CA ALA A 87 -10.32 -0.20 -7.54
C ALA A 87 -8.86 -0.21 -7.96
N ILE A 88 -8.61 -0.63 -9.21
CA ILE A 88 -7.31 -0.52 -9.85
C ILE A 88 -7.49 0.52 -10.96
N GLU A 89 -7.04 1.74 -10.69
CA GLU A 89 -7.13 2.88 -11.60
C GLU A 89 -5.76 3.19 -12.20
N GLN A 90 -5.75 3.75 -13.42
CA GLN A 90 -4.57 4.38 -13.97
C GLN A 90 -4.35 5.76 -13.31
N ARG A 91 -4.10 5.80 -12.00
CA ARG A 91 -3.61 7.01 -11.36
C ARG A 91 -2.11 7.13 -11.58
N VAL A 92 -1.69 8.27 -12.12
CA VAL A 92 -0.26 8.59 -12.23
C VAL A 92 0.25 8.78 -10.80
N ASN A 93 1.01 7.80 -10.30
CA ASN A 93 1.63 7.92 -8.99
C ASN A 93 2.50 9.19 -8.96
N THR A 94 2.35 10.00 -7.91
CA THR A 94 3.22 11.14 -7.66
C THR A 94 4.66 10.65 -7.61
N ARG A 95 5.51 11.25 -8.46
CA ARG A 95 6.88 10.79 -8.68
C ARG A 95 7.73 11.12 -7.45
N ASN A 96 7.95 10.14 -6.57
CA ASN A 96 8.96 10.21 -5.53
C ASN A 96 10.28 9.64 -6.08
N PRO A 97 11.36 10.42 -6.15
CA PRO A 97 12.65 9.95 -6.68
C PRO A 97 13.24 8.73 -5.97
N ARG A 98 12.82 8.46 -4.72
CA ARG A 98 13.27 7.28 -3.95
C ARG A 98 12.38 6.05 -4.13
N SER A 99 11.24 6.19 -4.82
CA SER A 99 10.34 5.07 -5.09
C SER A 99 10.78 4.34 -6.35
N THR A 100 10.97 3.03 -6.22
CA THR A 100 11.28 2.09 -7.30
C THR A 100 10.21 1.00 -7.35
N VAL A 101 10.23 0.18 -8.42
CA VAL A 101 9.36 -1.02 -8.52
C VAL A 101 9.54 -1.93 -7.31
N GLY A 102 10.77 -2.09 -6.82
CA GLY A 102 11.05 -2.92 -5.64
C GLY A 102 10.41 -2.38 -4.37
N THR A 103 10.32 -1.06 -4.20
CA THR A 103 9.62 -0.46 -3.05
C THR A 103 8.10 -0.52 -3.19
N SER A 104 7.54 -0.35 -4.39
CA SER A 104 6.09 -0.38 -4.59
C SER A 104 5.48 -1.78 -4.51
N THR A 105 6.29 -2.81 -4.77
CA THR A 105 5.91 -4.22 -4.68
C THR A 105 6.33 -4.88 -3.37
N GLU A 106 6.95 -4.11 -2.45
CA GLU A 106 7.54 -4.59 -1.20
C GLU A 106 8.66 -5.65 -1.35
N ILE A 107 8.99 -6.09 -2.57
CA ILE A 107 10.08 -7.03 -2.85
C ILE A 107 11.40 -6.54 -2.24
N TYR A 108 11.66 -5.23 -2.27
CA TYR A 108 12.86 -4.65 -1.70
C TYR A 108 12.96 -4.88 -0.18
N GLU A 109 11.84 -4.95 0.54
CA GLU A 109 11.83 -5.25 1.98
C GLU A 109 12.24 -6.70 2.25
N TYR A 110 11.71 -7.63 1.46
CA TYR A 110 12.13 -9.04 1.52
C TYR A 110 13.62 -9.19 1.19
N MET A 111 14.11 -8.47 0.19
CA MET A 111 15.54 -8.46 -0.14
C MET A 111 16.36 -7.91 1.03
N ARG A 112 15.95 -6.81 1.67
CA ARG A 112 16.66 -6.27 2.84
C ARG A 112 16.74 -7.29 3.96
N LEU A 113 15.64 -7.98 4.26
CA LEU A 113 15.62 -9.04 5.28
C LEU A 113 16.53 -10.22 4.90
N LEU A 114 16.53 -10.63 3.63
CA LEU A 114 17.42 -11.67 3.13
C LEU A 114 18.89 -11.28 3.32
N TYR A 115 19.30 -10.13 2.80
CA TYR A 115 20.69 -9.66 2.91
C TYR A 115 21.10 -9.37 4.36
N ALA A 116 20.20 -8.90 5.22
CA ALA A 116 20.49 -8.71 6.64
C ALA A 116 20.74 -10.03 7.38
N ARG A 117 20.09 -11.13 6.97
CA ARG A 117 20.20 -12.43 7.65
C ARG A 117 21.34 -13.29 7.13
N VAL A 118 21.59 -13.30 5.83
CA VAL A 118 22.56 -14.21 5.20
C VAL A 118 23.64 -13.49 4.38
N GLY A 119 23.54 -12.17 4.22
CA GLY A 119 24.50 -11.39 3.47
C GLY A 119 25.85 -11.33 4.18
N LYS A 120 26.91 -11.67 3.45
CA LYS A 120 28.28 -11.43 3.88
C LYS A 120 28.65 -9.99 3.57
N THR A 121 29.08 -9.25 4.59
CA THR A 121 29.48 -7.86 4.40
C THR A 121 30.93 -7.83 3.93
N ILE A 122 31.20 -7.19 2.79
CA ILE A 122 32.55 -7.04 2.25
C ILE A 122 32.94 -5.57 2.33
N SER A 123 34.16 -5.29 2.77
CA SER A 123 34.73 -3.94 2.81
C SER A 123 34.92 -3.40 1.39
N PRO A 124 34.39 -2.21 1.05
CA PRO A 124 34.58 -1.63 -0.27
C PRO A 124 36.00 -1.09 -0.51
N ILE A 125 36.81 -0.94 0.55
CA ILE A 125 38.18 -0.42 0.47
C ILE A 125 39.18 -1.57 0.37
N SER A 126 39.07 -2.57 1.26
CA SER A 126 40.02 -3.70 1.30
C SER A 126 39.56 -4.92 0.51
N GLY A 127 38.27 -5.06 0.20
CA GLY A 127 37.72 -6.26 -0.45
C GLY A 127 37.57 -7.48 0.47
N GLU A 128 37.91 -7.35 1.75
CA GLU A 128 37.85 -8.44 2.73
C GLU A 128 36.48 -8.56 3.40
N GLU A 129 36.13 -9.76 3.87
CA GLU A 129 34.92 -10.01 4.65
C GLU A 129 35.00 -9.30 6.01
N VAL A 130 33.99 -8.48 6.32
CA VAL A 130 33.90 -7.74 7.57
C VAL A 130 33.64 -8.72 8.70
N LYS A 131 34.59 -8.77 9.64
CA LYS A 131 34.50 -9.58 10.86
C LYS A 131 34.00 -8.77 12.05
N ARG A 132 33.59 -9.49 13.09
CA ARG A 132 33.36 -8.90 14.41
C ARG A 132 34.70 -8.47 15.02
N HIS A 133 34.84 -7.18 15.32
CA HIS A 133 35.95 -6.64 16.11
C HIS A 133 35.56 -6.55 17.59
N TYR A 134 36.57 -6.69 18.44
CA TYR A 134 36.50 -6.51 19.89
C TYR A 134 37.19 -5.20 20.29
N VAL A 135 37.10 -4.87 21.58
CA VAL A 135 37.66 -3.63 22.12
C VAL A 135 39.16 -3.53 21.86
N HIS A 136 39.92 -4.61 22.01
CA HIS A 136 41.37 -4.60 21.78
C HIS A 136 41.72 -4.31 20.31
N ASP A 137 41.00 -4.90 19.34
CA ASP A 137 41.20 -4.62 17.91
C ASP A 137 41.06 -3.12 17.62
N VAL A 138 40.08 -2.46 18.25
CA VAL A 138 39.85 -1.02 18.09
C VAL A 138 40.97 -0.20 18.73
N VAL A 139 41.43 -0.58 19.93
CA VAL A 139 42.52 0.10 20.63
C VAL A 139 43.84 -0.02 19.87
N GLU A 140 44.18 -1.22 19.39
CA GLU A 140 45.36 -1.44 18.56
C GLU A 140 45.29 -0.58 17.29
N LYS A 141 44.13 -0.57 16.62
CA LYS A 141 43.95 0.27 15.43
C LYS A 141 44.11 1.76 15.72
N MET A 142 43.68 2.23 16.89
CA MET A 142 43.85 3.62 17.31
C MET A 142 45.32 3.98 17.55
N GLN A 143 46.15 3.04 18.01
CA GLN A 143 47.58 3.26 18.25
C GLN A 143 48.41 3.36 16.94
N GLU A 144 47.89 2.85 15.82
CA GLU A 144 48.55 3.01 14.50
C GLU A 144 48.54 4.47 13.99
N TYR A 145 47.68 5.33 14.53
CA TYR A 145 47.65 6.74 14.15
C TYR A 145 48.86 7.50 14.72
N ARG A 146 49.31 8.54 14.02
CA ARG A 146 50.48 9.32 14.40
C ARG A 146 50.29 9.98 15.77
N GLU A 147 51.38 10.06 16.54
CA GLU A 147 51.40 10.79 17.81
C GLU A 147 50.95 12.25 17.62
N GLY A 148 50.12 12.75 18.54
CA GLY A 148 49.49 14.07 18.43
C GLY A 148 48.18 14.12 17.62
N THR A 149 47.73 13.01 17.01
CA THR A 149 46.41 12.93 16.37
C THR A 149 45.31 13.19 17.40
N ARG A 150 44.52 14.25 17.21
CA ARG A 150 43.37 14.55 18.08
C ARG A 150 42.18 13.68 17.69
N MET A 151 41.61 12.98 18.67
CA MET A 151 40.42 12.14 18.48
C MET A 151 39.30 12.59 19.41
N ALA A 152 38.06 12.49 18.95
CA ALA A 152 36.87 12.72 19.78
C ALA A 152 36.20 11.37 20.09
N VAL A 153 36.13 11.02 21.37
CA VAL A 153 35.41 9.82 21.82
C VAL A 153 33.97 10.22 22.12
N MET A 154 33.04 9.65 21.37
CA MET A 154 31.61 9.89 21.53
C MET A 154 30.91 8.60 21.95
N ALA A 155 30.08 8.69 22.98
CA ALA A 155 29.21 7.60 23.41
C ALA A 155 27.81 8.15 23.68
N ARG A 156 26.78 7.35 23.39
CA ARG A 156 25.40 7.72 23.71
C ARG A 156 25.23 7.70 25.23
N VAL A 157 24.88 8.82 25.82
CA VAL A 157 24.46 8.89 27.23
C VAL A 157 23.04 8.32 27.31
N GLN A 158 22.85 7.22 28.03
CA GLN A 158 21.51 6.81 28.46
C GLN A 158 21.14 7.67 29.67
N LEU A 159 20.14 8.52 29.50
CA LEU A 159 19.45 9.21 30.61
C LEU A 159 18.38 8.29 31.18
#